data_AF-A0A6B3RXU7-F1
#
_entry.id   AF-A0A6B3RXU7-F1
#
_cell.length_a   1.000
_cell.length_b   1.000
_cell.length_c   1.000
_cell.angle_alpha   90.00
_cell.angle_beta   90.00
_cell.angle_gamma   90.00
#
_symmetry.space_group_name_H-M   'P 1'
#
loop_
_entity.id
_entity.type
_entity.pdbx_description
1 polymer ?
#
loop_
_entity_poly.entity_id
_entity_poly.type
_entity_poly.pdbx_seq_one_letter_code
_entity_poly.pdbx_strand_id
1 'polypeptide(L)'
;MTLVSISQSPARSRALVALRNALIRQRPDGSIDDNGYASDFRGNLLPIVLPEDFEADLSAGDGNELQSKFRAAHSSSALAVNCFAPFRRRIGDLVMSDSAAFDHLQFERKCPTGLRGGRSPNLDVLLSGPTEVVGIESKLTEYLVRHRAAFSPAYAQQIRDDRRDHGYFREMLRLNDAPDSYVWLDAAQLIKHAFGLAHTFRDRPTTLLYLFWEPQNPDECPEFAAHRAEIAAFAERVSGAGPSFVAMSYPELWKTWALTGPEWLTKHLAELQARYFVTI
;
A
#
# COMPACT_ATOMS: atom_id res chain seq x y z
N MET A 1 27.68 12.89 3.92
CA MET A 1 26.42 13.44 3.38
C MET A 1 25.35 13.24 4.43
N THR A 2 25.07 14.31 5.16
CA THR A 2 24.12 14.37 6.27
C THR A 2 22.71 14.11 5.75
N LEU A 3 22.04 13.11 6.33
CA LEU A 3 20.63 12.83 6.13
C LEU A 3 19.84 14.11 6.42
N VAL A 4 19.31 14.73 5.37
CA VAL A 4 18.34 15.82 5.52
C VAL A 4 17.16 15.21 6.29
N SER A 5 16.96 15.70 7.51
CA SER A 5 15.75 15.45 8.30
C SER A 5 14.57 15.93 7.46
N ILE A 6 13.92 15.02 6.76
CA ILE A 6 12.67 15.29 6.05
C ILE A 6 11.66 15.59 7.16
N SER A 7 11.31 16.87 7.34
CA SER A 7 10.48 17.29 8.46
C SER A 7 9.15 16.54 8.45
N GLN A 8 8.84 15.85 9.53
CA GLN A 8 7.55 15.20 9.72
C GLN A 8 6.45 16.28 9.66
N SER A 9 5.40 16.07 8.86
CA SER A 9 4.27 16.99 8.83
C SER A 9 3.53 16.97 10.18
N PRO A 10 2.93 18.09 10.64
CA PRO A 10 2.08 18.09 11.81
C PRO A 10 0.95 17.05 11.73
N ALA A 11 0.38 16.86 10.53
CA ALA A 11 -0.61 15.82 10.26
C ALA A 11 -0.08 14.42 10.60
N ARG A 12 1.16 14.10 10.23
CA ARG A 12 1.78 12.81 10.57
C ARG A 12 1.90 12.62 12.07
N SER A 13 2.39 13.63 12.81
CA SER A 13 2.54 13.51 14.27
C SER A 13 1.20 13.25 14.95
N ARG A 14 0.13 13.94 14.54
CA ARG A 14 -1.22 13.70 15.06
C ARG A 14 -1.75 12.31 14.69
N ALA A 15 -1.53 11.88 13.45
CA ALA A 15 -1.91 10.54 13.00
C ALA A 15 -1.21 9.43 13.79
N LEU A 16 0.09 9.56 14.08
CA LEU A 16 0.84 8.57 14.88
C LEU A 16 0.24 8.42 16.29
N VAL A 17 -0.10 9.54 16.92
CA VAL A 17 -0.74 9.55 18.26
C VAL A 17 -2.12 8.91 18.21
N ALA A 18 -2.96 9.30 17.25
CA ALA A 18 -4.32 8.76 17.12
C ALA A 18 -4.34 7.25 16.84
N LEU A 19 -3.47 6.79 15.93
CA LEU A 19 -3.33 5.36 15.60
C LEU A 19 -2.80 4.54 16.78
N ARG A 20 -1.83 5.08 17.55
CA ARG A 20 -1.37 4.46 18.80
C ARG A 20 -2.51 4.33 19.81
N ASN A 21 -3.25 5.42 20.03
CA ASN A 21 -4.37 5.43 20.98
C ASN A 21 -5.48 4.45 20.57
N ALA A 22 -5.77 4.32 19.27
CA ALA A 22 -6.72 3.33 18.78
C ALA A 22 -6.25 1.90 18.99
N LEU A 23 -4.96 1.61 18.78
CA LEU A 23 -4.42 0.29 19.09
C LEU A 23 -4.51 -0.04 20.59
N ILE A 24 -4.19 0.92 21.47
CA ILE A 24 -4.33 0.76 22.93
C ILE A 24 -5.78 0.43 23.31
N ARG A 25 -6.76 1.17 22.75
CA ARG A 25 -8.18 0.90 23.03
C ARG A 25 -8.63 -0.47 22.56
N GLN A 26 -8.13 -0.94 21.43
CA GLN A 26 -8.48 -2.25 20.89
C GLN A 26 -7.80 -3.40 21.66
N ARG A 27 -6.64 -3.14 22.29
CA ARG A 27 -5.86 -4.12 23.04
C ARG A 27 -5.50 -3.56 24.42
N PRO A 28 -6.47 -3.43 25.35
CA PRO A 28 -6.23 -2.85 26.67
C PRO A 28 -5.20 -3.64 27.49
N ASP A 29 -5.09 -4.95 27.26
CA ASP A 29 -4.11 -5.83 27.93
C ASP A 29 -2.77 -5.90 27.17
N GLY A 30 -2.64 -5.21 26.04
CA GLY A 30 -1.44 -5.20 25.21
C GLY A 30 -0.39 -4.19 25.70
N SER A 31 0.89 -4.58 25.62
CA SER A 31 2.00 -3.64 25.86
C SER A 31 2.37 -2.92 24.56
N ILE A 32 2.23 -1.60 24.56
CA ILE A 32 2.57 -0.71 23.44
C ILE A 32 3.50 0.39 23.97
N ASP A 33 4.68 0.52 23.36
CA ASP A 33 5.67 1.52 23.79
C ASP A 33 5.28 2.96 23.39
N ASP A 34 6.10 3.93 23.78
CA ASP A 34 5.87 5.35 23.50
C ASP A 34 5.99 5.72 22.01
N ASN A 35 6.68 4.90 21.23
CA ASN A 35 6.75 5.04 19.77
C ASN A 35 5.58 4.36 19.05
N GLY A 36 4.67 3.73 19.81
CA GLY A 36 3.50 3.03 19.30
C GLY A 36 3.80 1.62 18.79
N TYR A 37 4.86 0.96 19.25
CA TYR A 37 5.17 -0.42 18.88
C TYR A 37 4.61 -1.39 19.92
N ALA A 38 3.84 -2.38 19.46
CA ALA A 38 3.46 -3.52 20.28
C ALA A 38 4.70 -4.36 20.65
N SER A 39 4.66 -5.09 21.76
CA SER A 39 5.74 -6.00 22.17
C SER A 39 5.95 -7.16 21.18
N ASP A 40 4.86 -7.65 20.57
CA ASP A 40 4.84 -8.72 19.56
C ASP A 40 3.93 -8.31 18.40
N PHE A 41 4.19 -8.81 17.18
CA PHE A 41 3.39 -8.47 16.00
C PHE A 41 1.92 -8.85 16.13
N ARG A 42 1.61 -9.92 16.90
CA ARG A 42 0.24 -10.35 17.22
C ARG A 42 -0.54 -9.31 18.02
N GLY A 43 0.18 -8.40 18.69
CA GLY A 43 -0.40 -7.24 19.37
C GLY A 43 -1.04 -6.25 18.39
N ASN A 44 -0.70 -6.28 17.11
CA ASN A 44 -1.25 -5.40 16.08
C ASN A 44 -2.32 -6.08 15.20
N LEU A 45 -2.65 -7.35 15.46
CA LEU A 45 -3.62 -8.12 14.69
C LEU A 45 -5.05 -7.94 15.21
N LEU A 46 -5.99 -7.91 14.26
CA LEU A 46 -7.43 -7.96 14.54
C LEU A 46 -7.89 -9.39 14.86
N PRO A 47 -9.03 -9.56 15.57
CA PRO A 47 -9.41 -10.85 16.16
C PRO A 47 -9.50 -12.06 15.21
N ILE A 48 -9.89 -11.85 13.94
CA ILE A 48 -10.06 -12.95 12.97
C ILE A 48 -8.82 -13.20 12.10
N VAL A 49 -7.78 -12.39 12.26
CA VAL A 49 -6.57 -12.43 11.45
C VAL A 49 -5.61 -13.43 12.08
N LEU A 50 -5.36 -14.52 11.37
CA LEU A 50 -4.55 -15.62 11.86
C LEU A 50 -3.12 -15.52 11.29
N PRO A 51 -2.05 -15.72 12.08
CA PRO A 51 -0.68 -15.68 11.57
C PRO A 51 -0.43 -16.60 10.38
N GLU A 52 -1.03 -17.79 10.36
CA GLU A 52 -0.92 -18.73 9.24
C GLU A 52 -1.44 -18.18 7.90
N ASP A 53 -2.29 -17.14 7.93
CA ASP A 53 -2.83 -16.52 6.72
C ASP A 53 -1.82 -15.56 6.04
N PHE A 54 -0.67 -15.23 6.65
CA PHE A 54 0.29 -14.27 6.07
C PHE A 54 1.76 -14.43 6.48
N GLU A 55 2.08 -15.10 7.60
CA GLU A 55 3.42 -15.11 8.20
C GLU A 55 4.49 -15.69 7.27
N ALA A 56 4.14 -16.74 6.51
CA ALA A 56 5.05 -17.35 5.53
C ALA A 56 5.41 -16.39 4.39
N ASP A 57 4.45 -15.59 3.93
CA ASP A 57 4.67 -14.62 2.86
C ASP A 57 5.60 -13.49 3.31
N LEU A 58 5.30 -12.89 4.47
CA LEU A 58 6.11 -11.80 5.03
C LEU A 58 7.53 -12.26 5.39
N SER A 59 7.68 -13.50 5.85
CA SER A 59 9.00 -14.09 6.18
C SER A 59 9.86 -14.37 4.94
N ALA A 60 9.25 -14.58 3.77
CA ALA A 60 9.94 -14.75 2.50
C ALA A 60 10.30 -13.41 1.81
N GLY A 61 9.77 -12.31 2.34
CA GLY A 61 10.15 -10.95 1.98
C GLY A 61 11.63 -10.66 2.27
N ASP A 62 12.12 -9.51 1.84
CA ASP A 62 13.54 -9.17 2.06
C ASP A 62 13.83 -8.52 3.42
N GLY A 63 12.84 -8.44 4.31
CA GLY A 63 12.90 -7.71 5.57
C GLY A 63 12.49 -8.55 6.77
N ASN A 64 13.02 -8.23 7.95
CA ASN A 64 12.53 -8.73 9.23
C ASN A 64 11.26 -7.97 9.65
N GLU A 65 10.28 -7.82 8.75
CA GLU A 65 9.15 -6.90 8.91
C GLU A 65 8.32 -7.22 10.15
N LEU A 66 8.04 -8.50 10.37
CA LEU A 66 7.34 -9.02 11.55
C LEU A 66 8.01 -8.63 12.88
N GLN A 67 9.34 -8.59 12.89
CA GLN A 67 10.12 -8.25 14.09
C GLN A 67 10.34 -6.75 14.26
N SER A 68 9.96 -5.94 13.26
CA SER A 68 10.24 -4.51 13.22
C SER A 68 8.98 -3.70 12.91
N LYS A 69 8.80 -3.27 11.67
CA LYS A 69 7.76 -2.31 11.25
C LYS A 69 6.35 -2.82 11.50
N PHE A 70 6.10 -4.13 11.41
CA PHE A 70 4.77 -4.69 11.59
C PHE A 70 4.20 -4.42 12.98
N ARG A 71 5.06 -4.32 14.00
CA ARG A 71 4.68 -4.05 15.39
C ARG A 71 4.16 -2.63 15.60
N ALA A 72 4.46 -1.70 14.69
CA ALA A 72 4.06 -0.31 14.82
C ALA A 72 2.56 -0.12 14.61
N ALA A 73 1.91 0.66 15.46
CA ALA A 73 0.51 1.04 15.31
C ALA A 73 0.21 1.76 13.99
N HIS A 74 1.25 2.34 13.38
CA HIS A 74 1.23 3.04 12.11
C HIS A 74 1.87 2.22 10.97
N SER A 75 1.89 0.89 11.08
CA SER A 75 2.37 -0.03 10.04
C SER A 75 1.36 -0.20 8.89
N SER A 76 1.77 0.15 7.68
CA SER A 76 1.05 -0.15 6.43
C SER A 76 0.96 -1.66 6.15
N SER A 77 2.00 -2.44 6.45
CA SER A 77 1.99 -3.90 6.32
C SER A 77 0.96 -4.54 7.25
N ALA A 78 0.86 -4.08 8.51
CA ALA A 78 -0.16 -4.59 9.44
C ALA A 78 -1.57 -4.19 9.02
N LEU A 79 -1.75 -2.98 8.48
CA LEU A 79 -3.03 -2.55 7.90
C LEU A 79 -3.45 -3.43 6.71
N ALA A 80 -2.53 -3.70 5.78
CA ALA A 80 -2.78 -4.57 4.65
C ALA A 80 -3.13 -5.99 5.09
N VAL A 81 -2.35 -6.58 6.01
CA VAL A 81 -2.64 -7.90 6.58
C VAL A 81 -3.99 -7.93 7.28
N ASN A 82 -4.29 -6.94 8.12
CA ASN A 82 -5.57 -6.87 8.81
C ASN A 82 -6.75 -6.74 7.84
N CYS A 83 -6.59 -6.09 6.70
CA CYS A 83 -7.64 -6.01 5.69
C CYS A 83 -7.78 -7.30 4.87
N PHE A 84 -6.67 -7.85 4.38
CA PHE A 84 -6.70 -8.85 3.30
C PHE A 84 -6.49 -10.29 3.77
N ALA A 85 -5.78 -10.53 4.88
CA ALA A 85 -5.44 -11.89 5.30
C ALA A 85 -6.68 -12.77 5.60
N PRO A 86 -7.80 -12.25 6.17
CA PRO A 86 -9.01 -13.04 6.38
C PRO A 86 -9.57 -13.66 5.08
N PHE A 87 -9.35 -13.02 3.93
CA PHE A 87 -9.80 -13.53 2.63
C PHE A 87 -8.96 -14.71 2.13
N ARG A 88 -7.78 -15.02 2.68
CA ARG A 88 -6.96 -16.16 2.21
C ARG A 88 -7.69 -17.49 2.34
N ARG A 89 -8.58 -17.62 3.34
CA ARG A 89 -9.41 -18.80 3.57
C ARG A 89 -10.72 -18.79 2.76
N ARG A 90 -11.07 -17.66 2.15
CA ARG A 90 -12.35 -17.40 1.46
C ARG A 90 -12.17 -16.41 0.31
N ILE A 91 -11.21 -16.66 -0.58
CA ILE A 91 -10.79 -15.67 -1.57
C ILE A 91 -11.90 -15.30 -2.55
N GLY A 92 -12.83 -16.23 -2.81
CA GLY A 92 -14.02 -15.98 -3.64
C GLY A 92 -14.99 -14.95 -3.05
N ASP A 93 -14.88 -14.61 -1.77
CA ASP A 93 -15.69 -13.57 -1.12
C ASP A 93 -15.08 -12.16 -1.30
N LEU A 94 -13.85 -12.06 -1.81
CA LEU A 94 -13.15 -10.78 -1.97
C LEU A 94 -13.69 -10.00 -3.16
N VAL A 95 -14.43 -8.93 -2.87
CA VAL A 95 -14.95 -8.01 -3.88
C VAL A 95 -14.04 -6.78 -3.97
N MET A 96 -13.43 -6.54 -5.14
CA MET A 96 -12.61 -5.35 -5.42
C MET A 96 -13.09 -4.58 -6.65
N SER A 97 -13.63 -5.28 -7.64
CA SER A 97 -14.30 -4.74 -8.82
C SER A 97 -15.48 -5.65 -9.17
N ASP A 98 -16.45 -5.14 -9.94
CA ASP A 98 -17.68 -5.86 -10.26
C ASP A 98 -17.45 -7.15 -11.08
N SER A 99 -16.25 -7.37 -11.61
CA SER A 99 -15.92 -8.49 -12.51
C SER A 99 -14.77 -9.38 -12.05
N ALA A 100 -14.01 -9.00 -11.01
CA ALA A 100 -12.83 -9.75 -10.61
C ALA A 100 -13.19 -10.97 -9.76
N ALA A 101 -12.84 -12.16 -10.25
CA ALA A 101 -12.83 -13.38 -9.46
C ALA A 101 -11.38 -13.76 -9.15
N PHE A 102 -10.95 -13.58 -7.91
CA PHE A 102 -9.60 -13.96 -7.47
C PHE A 102 -9.57 -15.37 -6.90
N ASP A 103 -8.50 -16.10 -7.19
CA ASP A 103 -8.24 -17.45 -6.66
C ASP A 103 -6.94 -17.51 -5.85
N HIS A 104 -6.13 -16.44 -5.89
CA HIS A 104 -4.85 -16.37 -5.20
C HIS A 104 -4.62 -15.00 -4.55
N LEU A 105 -4.12 -15.02 -3.33
CA LEU A 105 -3.71 -13.86 -2.53
C LEU A 105 -2.34 -14.14 -1.93
N GLN A 106 -1.43 -13.19 -2.06
CA GLN A 106 -0.09 -13.27 -1.48
C GLN A 106 0.39 -11.91 -0.99
N PHE A 107 1.01 -11.88 0.19
CA PHE A 107 1.67 -10.68 0.72
C PHE A 107 3.13 -10.59 0.26
N GLU A 108 3.70 -9.38 0.30
CA GLU A 108 5.13 -9.13 0.02
C GLU A 108 5.64 -9.78 -1.28
N ARG A 109 4.82 -9.74 -2.33
CA ARG A 109 5.11 -10.44 -3.58
C ARG A 109 6.13 -9.67 -4.39
N LYS A 110 7.34 -10.22 -4.49
CA LYS A 110 8.40 -9.79 -5.41
C LYS A 110 7.94 -9.81 -6.86
N CYS A 111 8.06 -8.67 -7.53
CA CYS A 111 7.80 -8.51 -8.96
C CYS A 111 9.06 -7.95 -9.63
N PRO A 112 9.99 -8.79 -10.12
CA PRO A 112 11.23 -8.32 -10.72
C PRO A 112 10.96 -7.39 -11.91
N THR A 113 11.77 -6.35 -12.05
CA THR A 113 11.71 -5.43 -13.20
C THR A 113 12.51 -5.91 -14.41
N GLY A 114 13.21 -7.04 -14.28
CA GLY A 114 14.12 -7.57 -15.31
C GLY A 114 15.46 -6.84 -15.42
N LEU A 115 15.74 -5.88 -14.54
CA LEU A 115 16.98 -5.11 -14.54
C LEU A 115 18.10 -5.87 -13.84
N ARG A 116 19.29 -5.90 -14.45
CA ARG A 116 20.47 -6.54 -13.87
C ARG A 116 20.98 -5.73 -12.67
N GLY A 117 21.19 -6.41 -11.54
CA GLY A 117 21.69 -5.80 -10.30
C GLY A 117 20.68 -4.90 -9.58
N GLY A 118 19.42 -4.85 -10.04
CA GLY A 118 18.35 -4.14 -9.36
C GLY A 118 17.66 -5.02 -8.32
N ARG A 119 17.25 -4.43 -7.19
CA ARG A 119 16.32 -5.08 -6.26
C ARG A 119 14.92 -5.09 -6.86
N SER A 120 14.25 -6.24 -6.79
CA SER A 120 12.84 -6.34 -7.18
C SER A 120 11.98 -5.51 -6.24
N PRO A 121 11.01 -4.72 -6.74
CA PRO A 121 9.97 -4.17 -5.89
C PRO A 121 9.09 -5.30 -5.33
N ASN A 122 8.63 -5.15 -4.10
CA ASN A 122 7.67 -6.04 -3.44
C ASN A 122 6.32 -5.34 -3.39
N LEU A 123 5.27 -5.95 -3.93
CA LEU A 123 3.92 -5.47 -3.70
C LEU A 123 3.44 -5.94 -2.33
N ASP A 124 2.82 -5.04 -1.56
CA ASP A 124 2.29 -5.37 -0.23
C ASP A 124 1.26 -6.51 -0.32
N VAL A 125 0.39 -6.47 -1.33
CA VAL A 125 -0.55 -7.55 -1.64
C VAL A 125 -0.61 -7.79 -3.15
N LEU A 126 -0.61 -9.05 -3.57
CA LEU A 126 -0.92 -9.47 -4.93
C LEU A 126 -2.17 -10.34 -4.94
N LEU A 127 -3.17 -9.92 -5.71
CA LEU A 127 -4.35 -10.71 -6.02
C LEU A 127 -4.24 -11.21 -7.47
N SER A 128 -4.51 -12.48 -7.70
CA SER A 128 -4.53 -13.07 -9.04
C SER A 128 -5.79 -13.89 -9.21
N GLY A 129 -6.37 -13.82 -10.41
CA GLY A 129 -7.48 -14.65 -10.85
C GLY A 129 -7.44 -14.87 -12.36
N PRO A 130 -8.35 -15.65 -12.96
CA PRO A 130 -8.22 -16.07 -14.36
C PRO A 130 -8.12 -14.92 -15.38
N THR A 131 -8.74 -13.78 -15.08
CA THR A 131 -8.87 -12.64 -16.00
C THR A 131 -7.88 -11.50 -15.74
N GLU A 132 -7.42 -11.31 -14.50
CA GLU A 132 -6.56 -10.18 -14.14
C GLU A 132 -5.65 -10.45 -12.94
N VAL A 133 -4.65 -9.57 -12.79
CA VAL A 133 -3.78 -9.48 -11.62
C VAL A 133 -3.87 -8.07 -11.05
N VAL A 134 -4.10 -7.97 -9.74
CA VAL A 134 -4.08 -6.69 -9.02
C VAL A 134 -2.92 -6.68 -8.06
N GLY A 135 -1.95 -5.81 -8.31
CA GLY A 135 -0.90 -5.48 -7.35
C GLY A 135 -1.32 -4.29 -6.49
N ILE A 136 -1.32 -4.46 -5.18
CA ILE A 136 -1.71 -3.43 -4.22
C ILE A 136 -0.46 -2.88 -3.54
N GLU A 137 -0.32 -1.56 -3.59
CA GLU A 137 0.63 -0.80 -2.77
C GLU A 137 -0.15 -0.08 -1.67
N SER A 138 0.08 -0.48 -0.42
CA SER A 138 -0.58 -0.03 0.79
C SER A 138 0.20 1.12 1.45
N LYS A 139 -0.49 2.19 1.83
CA LYS A 139 0.07 3.27 2.65
C LYS A 139 -0.81 3.59 3.84
N LEU A 140 -0.17 3.86 4.98
CA LEU A 140 -0.81 4.30 6.20
C LEU A 140 -0.42 5.75 6.52
N THR A 141 0.82 6.01 6.97
CA THR A 141 1.29 7.37 7.29
C THR A 141 2.52 7.81 6.49
N GLU A 142 3.00 6.96 5.58
CA GLU A 142 4.23 7.15 4.82
C GLU A 142 4.12 8.31 3.83
N TYR A 143 2.92 8.56 3.28
CA TYR A 143 2.67 9.66 2.34
C TYR A 143 2.55 11.03 3.05
N LEU A 144 2.45 11.06 4.38
CA LEU A 144 2.48 12.30 5.18
C LEU A 144 3.92 12.81 5.42
N VAL A 145 4.89 12.26 4.70
CA VAL A 145 6.28 12.68 4.64
C VAL A 145 6.55 13.14 3.22
N ARG A 146 7.39 14.16 3.07
CA ARG A 146 7.74 14.68 1.74
C ARG A 146 8.59 13.66 0.98
N HIS A 147 8.22 13.40 -0.26
CA HIS A 147 8.90 12.49 -1.17
C HIS A 147 9.70 13.24 -2.22
N ARG A 148 10.72 12.57 -2.73
CA ARG A 148 11.52 13.05 -3.85
C ARG A 148 11.82 11.86 -4.75
N ALA A 149 11.42 11.96 -6.01
CA ALA A 149 11.57 10.86 -6.95
C ALA A 149 13.05 10.55 -7.20
N ALA A 150 13.39 9.26 -7.20
CA ALA A 150 14.74 8.78 -7.47
C ALA A 150 14.71 7.44 -8.22
N PHE A 151 15.42 7.40 -9.34
CA PHE A 151 15.57 6.21 -10.17
C PHE A 151 17.04 5.90 -10.41
N SER A 152 17.39 4.61 -10.41
CA SER A 152 18.70 4.18 -10.90
C SER A 152 18.77 4.40 -12.41
N PRO A 153 19.93 4.81 -12.98
CA PRO A 153 20.13 4.90 -14.42
C PRO A 153 19.78 3.60 -15.17
N ALA A 154 19.85 2.45 -14.48
CA ALA A 154 19.49 1.14 -15.03
C ALA A 154 18.07 1.11 -15.61
N TYR A 155 17.09 1.83 -15.05
CA TYR A 155 15.73 1.85 -15.59
C TYR A 155 15.71 2.43 -17.01
N ALA A 156 16.34 3.59 -17.23
CA ALA A 156 16.40 4.20 -18.57
C ALA A 156 17.34 3.43 -19.52
N GLN A 157 18.38 2.78 -19.00
CA GLN A 157 19.41 2.10 -19.80
C GLN A 157 19.09 0.64 -20.15
N GLN A 158 18.28 -0.06 -19.36
CA GLN A 158 18.07 -1.50 -19.52
C GLN A 158 16.63 -1.87 -19.88
N ILE A 159 15.64 -1.00 -19.60
CA ILE A 159 14.30 -1.17 -20.17
C ILE A 159 14.40 -0.90 -21.67
N ARG A 160 14.14 -1.94 -22.46
CA ARG A 160 14.27 -1.98 -23.93
C ARG A 160 13.07 -2.64 -24.61
N ASP A 161 12.06 -3.00 -23.82
CA ASP A 161 10.80 -3.58 -24.26
C ASP A 161 9.70 -2.51 -24.34
N ASP A 162 8.47 -2.95 -24.61
CA ASP A 162 7.23 -2.17 -24.76
C ASP A 162 6.95 -1.19 -23.60
N ARG A 163 7.43 -1.47 -22.39
CA ARG A 163 7.34 -0.55 -21.24
C ARG A 163 7.80 0.87 -21.55
N ARG A 164 8.72 1.06 -22.51
CA ARG A 164 9.18 2.40 -22.94
C ARG A 164 8.11 3.25 -23.61
N ASP A 165 7.10 2.63 -24.20
CA ASP A 165 6.07 3.29 -25.00
C ASP A 165 4.88 3.75 -24.13
N HIS A 166 4.87 3.40 -22.84
CA HIS A 166 3.78 3.67 -21.93
C HIS A 166 3.99 4.91 -21.03
N GLY A 167 2.89 5.39 -20.44
CA GLY A 167 2.87 6.56 -19.55
C GLY A 167 3.88 6.51 -18.40
N TYR A 168 4.08 5.35 -17.76
CA TYR A 168 5.04 5.22 -16.65
C TYR A 168 6.49 5.53 -17.05
N PHE A 169 6.94 5.12 -18.25
CA PHE A 169 8.31 5.40 -18.68
C PHE A 169 8.52 6.87 -19.03
N ARG A 170 7.53 7.49 -19.69
CA ARG A 170 7.54 8.94 -19.93
C ARG A 170 7.56 9.72 -18.62
N GLU A 171 6.75 9.28 -17.65
CA GLU A 171 6.68 9.94 -16.35
C GLU A 171 7.96 9.77 -15.52
N MET A 172 8.58 8.59 -15.57
CA MET A 172 9.90 8.37 -14.99
C MET A 172 10.95 9.33 -15.54
N LEU A 173 11.00 9.51 -16.87
CA LEU A 173 11.95 10.44 -17.50
C LEU A 173 11.70 11.87 -17.03
N ARG A 174 10.43 12.32 -17.02
CA ARG A 174 10.06 13.65 -16.51
C ARG A 174 10.49 13.85 -15.06
N LEU A 175 10.33 12.82 -14.22
CA LEU A 175 10.72 12.88 -12.81
C LEU A 175 12.24 12.82 -12.58
N ASN A 176 13.04 12.34 -13.54
CA ASN A 176 14.49 12.52 -13.45
C ASN A 176 14.87 14.00 -13.57
N ASP A 177 14.14 14.76 -14.40
CA ASP A 177 14.38 16.20 -14.61
C ASP A 177 13.70 17.07 -13.53
N ALA A 178 12.56 16.62 -13.02
CA ALA A 178 11.76 17.33 -12.01
C ALA A 178 11.40 16.41 -10.82
N PRO A 179 12.38 15.98 -10.00
CA PRO A 179 12.20 14.95 -8.97
C PRO A 179 11.29 15.36 -7.82
N ASP A 180 11.06 16.65 -7.64
CA ASP A 180 10.23 17.23 -6.57
C ASP A 180 8.79 17.53 -7.05
N SER A 181 8.35 16.98 -8.18
CA SER A 181 7.02 17.23 -8.76
C SER A 181 5.85 16.61 -7.98
N TYR A 182 6.14 15.61 -7.16
CA TYR A 182 5.18 14.99 -6.23
C TYR A 182 5.79 15.10 -4.83
N VAL A 183 5.11 15.80 -3.95
CA VAL A 183 5.58 16.03 -2.57
C VAL A 183 5.02 14.96 -1.65
N TRP A 184 3.77 14.56 -1.81
CA TRP A 184 3.09 13.63 -0.89
C TRP A 184 2.95 12.23 -1.48
N LEU A 185 2.97 12.09 -2.82
CA LEU A 185 2.95 10.81 -3.51
C LEU A 185 4.37 10.31 -3.81
N ASP A 186 4.71 9.11 -3.36
CA ASP A 186 5.93 8.41 -3.80
C ASP A 186 5.73 7.81 -5.21
N ALA A 187 5.68 8.69 -6.21
CA ALA A 187 5.49 8.31 -7.60
C ALA A 187 6.64 7.42 -8.12
N ALA A 188 7.85 7.57 -7.57
CA ALA A 188 8.98 6.74 -7.97
C ALA A 188 8.80 5.29 -7.52
N GLN A 189 8.28 5.07 -6.31
CA GLN A 189 7.90 3.74 -5.86
C GLN A 189 6.82 3.15 -6.77
N LEU A 190 5.72 3.87 -7.02
CA LEU A 190 4.63 3.38 -7.88
C LEU A 190 5.08 3.00 -9.30
N ILE A 191 5.91 3.82 -9.93
CA ILE A 191 6.49 3.52 -11.24
C ILE A 191 7.33 2.24 -11.22
N LYS A 192 8.11 2.00 -10.14
CA LYS A 192 8.89 0.77 -10.00
C LYS A 192 7.99 -0.45 -9.87
N HIS A 193 6.93 -0.38 -9.06
CA HIS A 193 5.94 -1.45 -8.96
C HIS A 193 5.26 -1.71 -10.30
N ALA A 194 4.88 -0.66 -11.04
CA ALA A 194 4.28 -0.78 -12.36
C ALA A 194 5.21 -1.51 -13.34
N PHE A 195 6.51 -1.16 -13.38
CA PHE A 195 7.48 -1.88 -14.20
C PHE A 195 7.71 -3.33 -13.77
N GLY A 196 7.62 -3.61 -12.46
CA GLY A 196 7.70 -4.96 -11.92
C GLY A 196 6.51 -5.81 -12.35
N LEU A 197 5.29 -5.28 -12.21
CA LEU A 197 4.05 -5.92 -12.66
C LEU A 197 4.08 -6.20 -14.15
N ALA A 198 4.34 -5.19 -14.97
CA ALA A 198 4.41 -5.32 -16.43
C ALA A 198 5.44 -6.37 -16.87
N HIS A 199 6.60 -6.44 -16.20
CA HIS A 199 7.62 -7.44 -16.54
C HIS A 199 7.25 -8.85 -16.09
N THR A 200 6.61 -8.99 -14.93
CA THR A 200 6.29 -10.28 -14.30
C THR A 200 5.07 -10.93 -14.94
N PHE A 201 4.10 -10.13 -15.39
CA PHE A 201 2.79 -10.58 -15.90
C PHE A 201 2.50 -10.06 -17.31
N ARG A 202 3.44 -10.19 -18.24
CA ARG A 202 3.38 -9.61 -19.59
C ARG A 202 2.11 -9.95 -20.37
N ASP A 203 1.63 -11.18 -20.23
CA ASP A 203 0.50 -11.70 -21.02
C ASP A 203 -0.84 -11.61 -20.29
N ARG A 204 -0.93 -10.82 -19.21
CA ARG A 204 -2.14 -10.71 -18.39
C ARG A 204 -2.52 -9.25 -18.14
N PRO A 205 -3.83 -8.92 -18.19
CA PRO A 205 -4.30 -7.64 -17.68
C PRO A 205 -3.85 -7.44 -16.23
N THR A 206 -3.22 -6.30 -15.98
CA THR A 206 -2.67 -5.97 -14.67
C THR A 206 -3.12 -4.60 -14.23
N THR A 207 -3.43 -4.49 -12.94
CA THR A 207 -3.81 -3.23 -12.28
C THR A 207 -2.85 -3.00 -11.12
N LEU A 208 -2.29 -1.80 -11.04
CA LEU A 208 -1.63 -1.28 -9.85
C LEU A 208 -2.66 -0.47 -9.05
N LEU A 209 -3.09 -1.03 -7.92
CA LEU A 209 -3.97 -0.37 -6.97
C LEU A 209 -3.13 0.31 -5.88
N TYR A 210 -3.18 1.64 -5.85
CA TYR A 210 -2.66 2.42 -4.74
C TYR A 210 -3.74 2.57 -3.66
N LEU A 211 -3.56 1.89 -2.53
CA LEU A 211 -4.51 1.86 -1.43
C LEU A 211 -3.94 2.62 -0.24
N PHE A 212 -4.56 3.74 0.12
CA PHE A 212 -4.02 4.65 1.14
C PHE A 212 -4.99 4.89 2.29
N TRP A 213 -4.48 5.09 3.48
CA TRP A 213 -5.30 5.41 4.64
C TRP A 213 -5.63 6.89 4.69
N GLU A 214 -6.82 7.24 5.18
CA GLU A 214 -7.17 8.59 5.61
C GLU A 214 -7.89 8.55 6.97
N PRO A 215 -7.76 9.61 7.79
CA PRO A 215 -8.50 9.74 9.04
C PRO A 215 -9.99 10.02 8.80
N GLN A 216 -10.79 10.12 9.86
CA GLN A 216 -12.20 10.54 9.79
C GLN A 216 -12.38 11.99 9.32
N ASN A 217 -11.38 12.83 9.57
CA ASN A 217 -11.38 14.27 9.36
C ASN A 217 -10.24 14.72 8.41
N PRO A 218 -10.14 14.16 7.18
CA PRO A 218 -9.03 14.49 6.27
C PRO A 218 -9.00 15.97 5.89
N ASP A 219 -10.16 16.63 5.88
CA ASP A 219 -10.30 18.06 5.54
C ASP A 219 -9.65 19.00 6.57
N GLU A 220 -9.30 18.51 7.77
CA GLU A 220 -8.61 19.33 8.79
C GLU A 220 -7.11 19.52 8.50
N CYS A 221 -6.53 18.78 7.55
CA CYS A 221 -5.13 18.93 7.17
C CYS A 221 -4.97 19.05 5.66
N PRO A 222 -4.29 20.10 5.15
CA PRO A 222 -4.13 20.29 3.71
C PRO A 222 -3.31 19.18 3.01
N GLU A 223 -2.50 18.43 3.76
CA GLU A 223 -1.68 17.33 3.23
C GLU A 223 -2.52 16.23 2.56
N PHE A 224 -3.70 15.90 3.08
CA PHE A 224 -4.57 14.86 2.48
C PHE A 224 -5.15 15.32 1.14
N ALA A 225 -5.65 16.56 1.07
CA ALA A 225 -6.15 17.14 -0.17
C ALA A 225 -5.03 17.26 -1.23
N ALA A 226 -3.84 17.68 -0.82
CA ALA A 226 -2.67 17.77 -1.71
C ALA A 226 -2.24 16.38 -2.22
N HIS A 227 -2.25 15.36 -1.36
CA HIS A 227 -1.97 13.98 -1.76
C HIS A 227 -2.98 13.45 -2.78
N ARG A 228 -4.29 13.66 -2.56
CA ARG A 228 -5.32 13.29 -3.55
C ARG A 228 -5.16 14.01 -4.89
N ALA A 229 -4.79 15.30 -4.88
CA ALA A 229 -4.50 16.04 -6.11
C ALA A 229 -3.29 15.48 -6.87
N GLU A 230 -2.24 15.09 -6.15
CA GLU A 230 -1.07 14.44 -6.73
C GLU A 230 -1.38 13.05 -7.33
N ILE A 231 -2.21 12.25 -6.65
CA ILE A 231 -2.72 10.97 -7.17
C ILE A 231 -3.46 11.18 -8.50
N ALA A 232 -4.36 12.17 -8.56
CA ALA A 232 -5.12 12.47 -9.78
C ALA A 232 -4.20 12.90 -10.92
N ALA A 233 -3.23 13.77 -10.65
CA ALA A 233 -2.23 14.19 -11.64
C ALA A 233 -1.36 13.01 -12.11
N PHE A 234 -0.99 12.09 -11.22
CA PHE A 234 -0.25 10.89 -11.59
C PHE A 234 -1.09 9.96 -12.47
N ALA A 235 -2.35 9.71 -12.09
CA ALA A 235 -3.28 8.86 -12.82
C ALA A 235 -3.49 9.34 -14.26
N GLU A 236 -3.69 10.65 -14.45
CA GLU A 236 -3.78 11.29 -15.78
C GLU A 236 -2.53 10.99 -16.64
N ARG A 237 -1.33 11.13 -16.06
CA ARG A 237 -0.06 10.96 -16.80
C ARG A 237 0.24 9.52 -17.18
N VAL A 238 -0.23 8.57 -16.39
CA VAL A 238 -0.05 7.13 -16.65
C VAL A 238 -1.27 6.49 -17.31
N SER A 239 -2.30 7.28 -17.64
CA SER A 239 -3.52 6.80 -18.29
C SER A 239 -3.21 6.07 -19.61
N GLY A 240 -3.90 4.95 -19.83
CA GLY A 240 -3.68 4.06 -20.98
C GLY A 240 -2.38 3.24 -20.94
N ALA A 241 -1.58 3.34 -19.88
CA ALA A 241 -0.44 2.45 -19.67
C ALA A 241 -0.88 1.10 -19.10
N GLY A 242 -0.13 0.03 -19.41
CA GLY A 242 -0.15 -1.21 -18.65
C GLY A 242 0.98 -1.22 -17.62
N PRO A 243 0.73 -1.54 -16.33
CA PRO A 243 -0.57 -1.83 -15.70
C PRO A 243 -1.50 -0.61 -15.57
N SER A 244 -2.81 -0.82 -15.60
CA SER A 244 -3.80 0.22 -15.26
C SER A 244 -3.55 0.76 -13.86
N PHE A 245 -3.63 2.08 -13.67
CA PHE A 245 -3.50 2.68 -12.34
C PHE A 245 -4.86 2.98 -11.74
N VAL A 246 -5.11 2.49 -10.53
CA VAL A 246 -6.28 2.80 -9.73
C VAL A 246 -5.83 3.26 -8.36
N ALA A 247 -6.52 4.23 -7.77
CA ALA A 247 -6.27 4.65 -6.41
C ALA A 247 -7.58 4.81 -5.64
N MET A 248 -7.59 4.40 -4.38
CA MET A 248 -8.69 4.64 -3.45
C MET A 248 -8.16 4.62 -2.02
N SER A 249 -8.91 5.21 -1.11
CA SER A 249 -8.61 5.13 0.31
C SER A 249 -9.18 3.85 0.94
N TYR A 250 -8.59 3.41 2.06
CA TYR A 250 -9.13 2.32 2.87
C TYR A 250 -10.58 2.58 3.33
N PRO A 251 -10.95 3.79 3.82
CA PRO A 251 -12.35 4.10 4.11
C PRO A 251 -13.30 3.94 2.92
N GLU A 252 -12.88 4.31 1.70
CA GLU A 252 -13.66 4.09 0.48
C GLU A 252 -13.83 2.59 0.20
N LEU A 253 -12.76 1.80 0.33
CA LEU A 253 -12.82 0.33 0.18
C LEU A 253 -13.77 -0.31 1.20
N TRP A 254 -13.66 0.07 2.48
CA TRP A 254 -14.51 -0.46 3.54
C TRP A 254 -15.97 -0.08 3.36
N LYS A 255 -16.26 1.11 2.82
CA LYS A 255 -17.61 1.52 2.46
C LYS A 255 -18.20 0.63 1.37
N THR A 256 -17.40 0.28 0.35
CA THR A 256 -17.81 -0.68 -0.67
C THR A 256 -18.09 -2.05 -0.06
N TRP A 257 -17.17 -2.58 0.76
CA TRP A 257 -17.35 -3.85 1.44
C TRP A 257 -18.55 -3.89 2.40
N ALA A 258 -18.91 -2.78 3.02
CA ALA A 258 -20.10 -2.71 3.86
C ALA A 258 -21.41 -2.86 3.05
N LEU A 259 -21.39 -2.51 1.76
CA LEU A 259 -22.55 -2.57 0.86
C LEU A 259 -22.65 -3.90 0.12
N THR A 260 -21.51 -4.48 -0.28
CA THR A 260 -21.47 -5.64 -1.19
C THR A 260 -20.82 -6.88 -0.58
N GLY A 261 -20.18 -6.75 0.57
CA GLY A 261 -19.41 -7.82 1.19
C GLY A 261 -20.28 -8.90 1.86
N PRO A 262 -19.68 -10.06 2.15
CA PRO A 262 -20.35 -11.16 2.85
C PRO A 262 -20.65 -10.79 4.31
N GLU A 263 -21.64 -11.46 4.91
CA GLU A 263 -22.08 -11.20 6.30
C GLU A 263 -20.94 -11.29 7.33
N TRP A 264 -20.00 -12.23 7.14
CA TRP A 264 -18.87 -12.39 8.08
C TRP A 264 -17.98 -11.14 8.14
N LEU A 265 -17.92 -10.37 7.05
CA LEU A 265 -17.06 -9.19 6.93
C LEU A 265 -17.58 -8.02 7.76
N THR A 266 -18.89 -7.95 8.03
CA THR A 266 -19.50 -6.84 8.79
C THR A 266 -18.86 -6.65 10.16
N LYS A 267 -18.65 -7.74 10.92
CA LYS A 267 -17.99 -7.65 12.23
C LYS A 267 -16.52 -7.22 12.10
N HIS A 268 -15.83 -7.71 11.08
CA HIS A 268 -14.43 -7.37 10.84
C HIS A 268 -14.25 -5.91 10.40
N LEU A 269 -15.18 -5.38 9.61
CA LEU A 269 -15.21 -3.96 9.23
C LEU A 269 -15.34 -3.06 10.46
N ALA A 270 -16.14 -3.44 11.46
CA ALA A 270 -16.23 -2.69 12.71
C ALA A 270 -14.88 -2.64 13.45
N GLU A 271 -14.14 -3.75 13.48
CA GLU A 271 -12.80 -3.82 14.07
C GLU A 271 -11.76 -3.00 13.29
N LEU A 272 -11.82 -3.02 11.96
CA LEU A 272 -10.99 -2.19 11.08
C LEU A 272 -11.25 -0.70 11.32
N GLN A 273 -12.53 -0.30 11.34
CA GLN A 273 -12.92 1.09 11.57
C GLN A 273 -12.52 1.56 12.97
N ALA A 274 -12.77 0.76 14.02
CA ALA A 274 -12.35 1.10 15.38
C ALA A 274 -10.82 1.29 15.52
N ARG A 275 -10.05 0.53 14.74
CA ARG A 275 -8.59 0.53 14.79
C ARG A 275 -7.93 1.63 13.95
N TYR A 276 -8.49 1.93 12.78
CA TYR A 276 -7.83 2.75 11.78
C TYR A 276 -8.64 3.98 11.37
N PHE A 277 -9.96 3.96 11.41
CA PHE A 277 -10.78 5.13 11.06
C PHE A 277 -10.85 6.07 12.27
N VAL A 278 -9.81 6.86 12.49
CA VAL A 278 -9.62 7.71 13.68
C VAL A 278 -9.64 9.19 13.31
N THR A 279 -10.06 10.05 14.24
CA THR A 279 -9.87 11.51 14.17
C THR A 279 -8.43 11.85 14.56
N ILE A 280 -7.82 12.82 13.87
CA ILE A 280 -6.46 13.30 14.15
C ILE A 280 -6.41 14.80 14.37
#